data_AF-A0A954X5Q0-F1
#
_entry.id   AF-A0A954X5Q0-F1
#
_cell.length_a   1.000
_cell.length_b   1.000
_cell.length_c   1.000
_cell.angle_alpha   90.00
_cell.angle_beta   90.00
_cell.angle_gamma   90.00
#
_symmetry.space_group_name_H-M   'P 1'
#
loop_
_entity.id
_entity.type
_entity.pdbx_description
1 polymer ?
#
loop_
_entity_poly.entity_id
_entity_poly.type
_entity_poly.pdbx_seq_one_letter_code
_entity_poly.pdbx_strand_id
1 'polypeptide(L)'
;MIQAAEPRPTFAAGSTVRSSGEHHRKLERLQQLGGRRRQTTLLFGAALVFVLLTAALAAADFVWELPWLLRAAALASVVASIVGGFVALRRRLRFEAADAAAKAEATWPELGQRLRTSHDYALMPDRVAPADPRLIESLQDDTAERMRDRKVEPLAPAWPVWAVGGALACAAIAWLATLAAEPEWRTATARLALLPVEYTTVDVKPLPEKIGMGESLKVEATVVGRPLDDARVLYRPVDSDEAWSELPMDLSDGDLLIGEVRAEIADVRRDIEVLVEAGPREHPPQMVVVRIPLELVQWKAKVEPPAYTR
;
A
#
# COMPACT_ATOMS: atom_id res chain seq x y z
N MET A 1 43.27 23.29 55.43
CA MET A 1 44.28 23.36 54.36
C MET A 1 43.54 23.42 53.04
N ILE A 2 43.40 24.63 52.47
CA ILE A 2 42.68 24.86 51.22
C ILE A 2 43.74 24.80 50.11
N GLN A 3 43.65 23.76 49.28
CA GLN A 3 44.56 23.56 48.15
C GLN A 3 44.17 24.60 47.08
N ALA A 4 45.04 25.61 46.89
CA ALA A 4 44.84 26.64 45.88
C ALA A 4 44.82 25.98 44.49
N ALA A 5 43.69 26.07 43.81
CA ALA A 5 43.56 25.61 42.43
C ALA A 5 44.50 26.44 41.54
N GLU A 6 45.44 25.78 40.86
CA GLU A 6 46.32 26.44 39.90
C GLU A 6 45.47 27.09 38.79
N PRO A 7 45.80 28.33 38.38
CA PRO A 7 45.10 29.03 37.33
C PRO A 7 45.23 28.22 36.03
N ARG A 8 44.08 27.79 35.49
CA ARG A 8 44.03 27.12 34.19
C ARG A 8 44.68 28.04 33.14
N PRO A 9 45.60 27.54 32.32
CA PRO A 9 46.19 28.32 31.25
C PRO A 9 45.07 28.84 30.34
N THR A 10 44.92 30.16 30.30
CA THR A 10 44.05 30.86 29.37
C THR A 10 44.70 30.79 27.98
N PHE A 11 44.36 29.75 27.23
CA PHE A 11 44.74 29.67 25.82
C PHE A 11 44.08 30.84 25.06
N ALA A 12 44.91 31.68 24.44
CA ALA A 12 44.45 32.82 23.67
C ALA A 12 43.48 32.38 22.57
N ALA A 13 42.26 32.93 22.60
CA ALA A 13 41.13 32.57 21.74
C ALA A 13 41.26 33.07 20.27
N GLY A 14 42.46 32.95 19.69
CA GLY A 14 42.81 33.51 18.39
C GLY A 14 43.39 32.52 17.38
N SER A 15 43.20 31.20 17.56
CA SER A 15 43.58 30.24 16.53
C SER A 15 42.53 30.25 15.41
N THR A 16 42.81 30.98 14.34
CA THR A 16 42.18 30.73 13.05
C THR A 16 42.35 29.25 12.75
N VAL A 17 41.24 28.52 12.69
CA VAL A 17 41.23 27.07 12.40
C VAL A 17 41.89 26.91 11.03
N ARG A 18 43.18 26.54 11.02
CA ARG A 18 43.94 26.24 9.80
C ARG A 18 43.11 25.23 9.02
N SER A 19 42.92 25.51 7.72
CA SER A 19 42.10 24.70 6.84
C SER A 19 42.47 23.23 7.00
N SER A 20 41.51 22.40 7.41
CA SER A 20 41.65 20.95 7.50
C SER A 20 42.41 20.43 6.28
N GLY A 21 43.56 19.79 6.49
CA GLY A 21 44.48 19.37 5.41
C GLY A 21 43.81 18.53 4.31
N GLU A 22 44.44 18.38 3.16
CA GLU A 22 43.86 17.71 1.97
C GLU A 22 43.26 16.32 2.27
N HIS A 23 43.92 15.54 3.15
CA HIS A 23 43.45 14.22 3.57
C HIS A 23 42.14 14.26 4.37
N HIS A 24 41.86 15.33 5.15
CA HIS A 24 40.57 15.51 5.83
C HIS A 24 39.43 15.69 4.83
N ARG A 25 39.64 16.45 3.76
CA ARG A 25 38.64 16.60 2.68
C ARG A 25 38.39 15.27 1.96
N LYS A 26 39.42 14.45 1.76
CA LYS A 26 39.27 13.09 1.19
C LYS A 26 38.48 12.18 2.14
N LEU A 27 38.75 12.22 3.45
CA LEU A 27 37.97 11.50 4.47
C LEU A 27 36.52 11.96 4.52
N GLU A 28 36.25 13.27 4.45
CA GLU A 28 34.89 13.80 4.43
C GLU A 28 34.11 13.32 3.19
N ARG A 29 34.75 13.32 2.01
CA ARG A 29 34.14 12.75 0.79
C ARG A 29 33.82 11.26 0.96
N LEU A 30 34.73 10.48 1.55
CA LEU A 30 34.49 9.06 1.85
C LEU A 30 33.33 8.88 2.82
N GLN A 31 33.26 9.73 3.85
CA GLN A 31 32.19 9.73 4.83
C GLN A 31 30.84 10.02 4.16
N GLN A 32 30.77 11.07 3.33
CA GLN A 32 29.57 11.45 2.58
C GLN A 32 29.14 10.35 1.60
N LEU A 33 30.08 9.76 0.85
CA LEU A 33 29.79 8.66 -0.08
C LEU A 33 29.31 7.40 0.65
N GLY A 34 29.96 7.04 1.76
CA GLY A 34 29.57 5.90 2.59
C GLY A 34 28.20 6.10 3.23
N GLY A 35 27.94 7.31 3.74
CA GLY A 35 26.64 7.71 4.29
C GLY A 35 25.52 7.64 3.24
N ARG A 36 25.74 8.22 2.05
CA ARG A 36 24.78 8.18 0.93
C ARG A 36 24.47 6.75 0.51
N ARG A 37 25.48 5.88 0.37
CA ARG A 37 25.26 4.47 -0.01
C ARG A 37 24.48 3.68 1.03
N ARG A 38 24.79 3.85 2.32
CA ARG A 38 24.00 3.22 3.39
C ARG A 38 22.55 3.71 3.35
N GLN A 39 22.35 5.02 3.22
CA GLN A 39 21.02 5.63 3.08
C GLN A 39 20.27 5.07 1.89
N THR A 40 20.88 4.99 0.70
CA THR A 40 20.21 4.43 -0.49
C THR A 40 19.90 2.94 -0.33
N THR A 41 20.80 2.13 0.22
CA THR A 41 20.52 0.71 0.50
C THR A 41 19.32 0.55 1.43
N LEU A 42 19.19 1.39 2.46
CA LEU A 42 18.05 1.32 3.37
C LEU A 42 16.76 1.81 2.77
N LEU A 43 16.81 2.86 1.95
CA LEU A 43 15.63 3.35 1.26
C LEU A 43 15.11 2.29 0.29
N PHE A 44 16.00 1.64 -0.47
CA PHE A 44 15.61 0.50 -1.30
C PHE A 44 15.14 -0.70 -0.47
N GLY A 45 15.78 -0.98 0.67
CA GLY A 45 15.35 -2.05 1.57
C GLY A 45 13.97 -1.79 2.17
N ALA A 46 13.70 -0.57 2.61
CA ALA A 46 12.41 -0.13 3.12
C ALA A 46 11.33 -0.18 2.04
N ALA A 47 11.64 0.28 0.83
CA ALA A 47 10.73 0.18 -0.31
C ALA A 47 10.44 -1.29 -0.69
N LEU A 48 11.45 -2.16 -0.66
CA LEU A 48 11.28 -3.60 -0.92
C LEU A 48 10.37 -4.24 0.13
N VAL A 49 10.62 -3.98 1.41
CA VAL A 49 9.76 -4.47 2.51
C VAL A 49 8.34 -3.93 2.37
N PHE A 50 8.19 -2.64 2.02
CA PHE A 50 6.88 -2.05 1.76
C PHE A 50 6.13 -2.82 0.67
N VAL A 51 6.74 -2.98 -0.51
CA VAL A 51 6.13 -3.69 -1.65
C VAL A 51 5.73 -5.12 -1.26
N LEU A 52 6.60 -5.85 -0.57
CA LEU A 52 6.32 -7.23 -0.16
C LEU A 52 5.18 -7.32 0.87
N LEU A 53 5.13 -6.39 1.84
CA LEU A 53 4.07 -6.37 2.84
C LEU A 53 2.74 -5.91 2.25
N THR A 54 2.74 -4.91 1.36
CA THR A 54 1.52 -4.53 0.62
C THR A 54 1.05 -5.67 -0.27
N ALA A 55 1.97 -6.42 -0.87
CA ALA A 55 1.65 -7.56 -1.68
C ALA A 55 0.95 -8.68 -0.89
N ALA A 56 1.51 -9.01 0.27
CA ALA A 56 0.92 -9.97 1.19
C ALA A 56 -0.45 -9.49 1.72
N LEU A 57 -0.61 -8.19 1.99
CA LEU A 57 -1.87 -7.64 2.49
C LEU A 57 -2.96 -7.62 1.41
N ALA A 58 -2.62 -7.36 0.15
CA ALA A 58 -3.54 -7.52 -0.97
C ALA A 58 -3.94 -8.98 -1.19
N ALA A 59 -3.00 -9.93 -1.04
CA ALA A 59 -3.33 -11.37 -1.06
C ALA A 59 -4.29 -11.74 0.07
N ALA A 60 -4.08 -11.20 1.27
CA ALA A 60 -4.95 -11.37 2.42
C ALA A 60 -6.34 -10.76 2.18
N ASP A 61 -6.43 -9.56 1.59
CA ASP A 61 -7.71 -8.93 1.23
C ASP A 61 -8.47 -9.74 0.18
N PHE A 62 -7.76 -10.35 -0.77
CA PHE A 62 -8.35 -11.23 -1.77
C PHE A 62 -8.99 -12.49 -1.13
N VAL A 63 -8.31 -13.12 -0.17
CA VAL A 63 -8.81 -14.34 0.47
C VAL A 63 -9.94 -14.05 1.48
N TRP A 64 -9.79 -12.99 2.28
CA TRP A 64 -10.67 -12.73 3.44
C TRP A 64 -11.60 -11.53 3.29
N GLU A 65 -11.55 -10.81 2.18
CA GLU A 65 -12.36 -9.62 1.90
C GLU A 65 -12.38 -8.63 3.06
N LEU A 66 -11.20 -8.14 3.45
CA LEU A 66 -11.04 -7.37 4.67
C LEU A 66 -11.94 -6.11 4.67
N PRO A 67 -12.63 -5.82 5.79
CA PRO A 67 -13.40 -4.60 5.93
C PRO A 67 -12.46 -3.38 5.87
N TRP A 68 -13.02 -2.24 5.44
CA TRP A 68 -12.25 -1.01 5.20
C TRP A 68 -11.37 -0.60 6.40
N LEU A 69 -11.92 -0.68 7.61
CA LEU A 69 -11.19 -0.34 8.85
C LEU A 69 -9.95 -1.21 9.05
N LEU A 70 -10.05 -2.52 8.80
CA LEU A 70 -8.92 -3.44 8.97
C LEU A 70 -7.85 -3.19 7.89
N ARG A 71 -8.25 -2.90 6.64
CA ARG A 71 -7.31 -2.51 5.58
C ARG A 71 -6.53 -1.24 5.94
N ALA A 72 -7.23 -0.21 6.40
CA ALA A 72 -6.63 1.06 6.78
C ALA A 72 -5.66 0.89 7.97
N ALA A 73 -6.07 0.15 9.00
CA ALA A 73 -5.23 -0.15 10.16
C ALA A 73 -3.99 -0.97 9.79
N ALA A 74 -4.15 -1.98 8.93
CA ALA A 74 -3.04 -2.81 8.47
C ALA A 74 -2.03 -2.01 7.65
N LEU A 75 -2.48 -1.16 6.72
CA LEU A 75 -1.59 -0.26 5.97
C LEU A 75 -0.88 0.75 6.88
N ALA A 76 -1.59 1.36 7.82
CA ALA A 76 -0.98 2.28 8.79
C ALA A 76 0.09 1.56 9.63
N SER A 77 -0.15 0.30 10.02
CA SER A 77 0.81 -0.52 10.74
C SER A 77 2.07 -0.82 9.91
N VAL A 78 1.93 -1.14 8.62
CA VAL A 78 3.07 -1.34 7.70
C VAL A 78 3.91 -0.08 7.60
N VAL A 79 3.28 1.09 7.37
CA VAL A 79 3.99 2.37 7.26
C VAL A 79 4.67 2.73 8.58
N ALA A 80 3.98 2.61 9.71
CA ALA A 80 4.53 2.88 11.03
C ALA A 80 5.72 1.98 11.36
N SER A 81 5.65 0.69 11.00
CA SER A 81 6.74 -0.28 11.20
C SER A 81 7.98 0.08 10.38
N ILE A 82 7.80 0.50 9.12
CA ILE A 82 8.91 0.93 8.26
C ILE A 82 9.55 2.22 8.77
N VAL A 83 8.74 3.22 9.12
CA VAL A 83 9.24 4.49 9.68
C VAL A 83 9.94 4.25 11.01
N GLY A 84 9.35 3.45 11.91
CA GLY A 84 9.94 3.09 13.19
C GLY A 84 11.26 2.33 13.03
N GLY A 85 11.30 1.35 12.13
CA GLY A 85 12.52 0.62 11.76
C GLY A 85 13.59 1.56 11.20
N PHE A 86 13.23 2.47 10.30
CA PHE A 86 14.15 3.45 9.74
C PHE A 86 14.73 4.39 10.82
N VAL A 87 13.90 4.92 11.72
CA VAL A 87 14.32 5.79 12.82
C VAL A 87 15.22 5.04 13.81
N ALA A 88 14.86 3.81 14.17
CA ALA A 88 15.65 2.96 15.07
C ALA A 88 17.02 2.62 14.48
N LEU A 89 17.06 2.27 13.19
CA LEU A 89 18.30 1.97 12.50
C LEU A 89 19.13 3.24 12.24
N ARG A 90 18.52 4.42 12.07
CA ARG A 90 19.22 5.66 11.67
C ARG A 90 20.44 5.96 12.54
N ARG A 91 20.39 5.65 13.84
CA ARG A 91 21.54 5.81 14.75
C ARG A 91 22.69 4.86 14.42
N ARG A 92 22.40 3.58 14.15
CA ARG A 92 23.40 2.56 13.74
C ARG A 92 23.98 2.81 12.35
N LEU A 93 23.32 3.66 11.57
CA LEU A 93 23.67 3.95 10.18
C LEU A 93 24.50 5.21 10.04
N ARG A 94 24.69 5.97 11.12
CA ARG A 94 25.69 7.04 11.15
C ARG A 94 27.03 6.44 10.76
N PHE A 95 27.57 6.92 9.65
CA PHE A 95 28.91 6.59 9.21
C PHE A 95 29.77 7.77 9.63
N GLU A 96 30.46 7.59 10.74
CA GLU A 96 31.26 8.65 11.34
C GLU A 96 32.60 8.74 10.61
N ALA A 97 33.29 9.87 10.75
CA ALA A 97 34.60 10.05 10.13
C ALA A 97 35.65 9.05 10.66
N ALA A 98 35.50 8.60 11.91
CA ALA A 98 36.28 7.50 12.48
C ALA A 98 36.07 6.17 11.73
N ASP A 99 34.84 5.85 11.33
CA ASP A 99 34.55 4.65 10.52
C ASP A 99 35.18 4.77 9.13
N ALA A 100 35.15 5.97 8.53
CA ALA A 100 35.77 6.24 7.24
C ALA A 100 37.29 6.09 7.31
N ALA A 101 37.92 6.60 8.36
CA ALA A 101 39.35 6.43 8.62
C ALA A 101 39.72 4.96 8.83
N ALA A 102 39.00 4.24 9.71
CA ALA A 102 39.23 2.82 9.97
C ALA A 102 39.08 1.98 8.69
N LYS A 103 38.10 2.30 7.84
CA LYS A 103 37.90 1.61 6.56
C LYS A 103 38.98 1.91 5.53
N ALA A 104 39.46 3.15 5.49
CA ALA A 104 40.60 3.54 4.65
C ALA A 104 41.88 2.80 5.08
N GLU A 105 42.17 2.75 6.38
CA GLU A 105 43.31 2.02 6.95
C GLU A 105 43.22 0.50 6.72
N ALA A 106 42.02 -0.08 6.82
CA ALA A 106 41.80 -1.49 6.50
C ALA A 106 42.06 -1.80 5.01
N THR A 107 41.88 -0.82 4.12
CA THR A 107 42.13 -0.98 2.69
C THR A 107 43.57 -0.68 2.30
N TRP A 108 44.25 0.18 3.06
CA TRP A 108 45.67 0.54 2.90
C TRP A 108 46.43 0.30 4.21
N PRO A 109 46.81 -0.96 4.51
CA PRO A 109 47.47 -1.31 5.76
C PRO A 109 48.75 -0.51 6.04
N GLU A 110 49.43 -0.02 4.99
CA GLU A 110 50.62 0.84 5.06
C GLU A 110 50.40 2.19 5.75
N LEU A 111 49.15 2.64 5.87
CA LEU A 111 48.79 3.84 6.62
C LEU A 111 48.76 3.58 8.13
N GLY A 112 48.73 2.32 8.57
CA GLY A 112 48.66 1.96 9.98
C GLY A 112 47.46 2.62 10.66
N GLN A 113 47.67 3.27 11.81
CA GLN A 113 46.65 4.03 12.53
C GLN A 113 46.76 5.55 12.32
N ARG A 114 47.48 5.99 11.27
CA ARG A 114 47.86 7.40 11.10
C ARG A 114 46.67 8.29 10.76
N LEU A 115 45.72 7.81 9.95
CA LEU A 115 44.52 8.57 9.57
C LEU A 115 43.60 8.75 10.76
N ARG A 116 43.39 7.70 11.55
CA ARG A 116 42.57 7.79 12.75
C ARG A 116 43.23 8.68 13.80
N THR A 117 44.54 8.52 14.01
CA THR A 117 45.30 9.34 14.96
C THR A 117 45.28 10.82 14.57
N SER A 118 45.58 11.15 13.31
CA SER A 118 45.58 12.53 12.84
C SER A 118 44.18 13.18 12.91
N HIS A 119 43.14 12.40 12.66
CA HIS A 119 41.74 12.80 12.81
C HIS A 119 41.35 13.05 14.28
N ASP A 120 41.75 12.16 15.20
CA ASP A 120 41.41 12.28 16.63
C ASP A 120 42.10 13.52 17.25
N TYR A 121 43.35 13.81 16.89
CA TYR A 121 44.01 15.06 17.30
C TYR A 121 43.38 16.32 16.71
N ALA A 122 42.80 16.23 15.50
CA ALA A 122 42.18 17.39 14.85
C ALA A 122 40.78 17.71 15.39
N LEU A 123 39.95 16.68 15.66
CA LEU A 123 38.54 16.86 16.02
C LEU A 123 38.23 16.59 17.49
N MET A 124 39.08 15.86 18.21
CA MET A 124 38.85 15.46 19.60
C MET A 124 40.09 15.71 20.49
N PRO A 125 40.66 16.93 20.50
CA PRO A 125 41.88 17.23 21.25
C PRO A 125 41.74 16.94 22.75
N ASP A 126 40.54 17.06 23.32
CA ASP A 126 40.27 16.79 24.74
C ASP A 126 40.24 15.29 25.09
N ARG A 127 40.15 14.41 24.09
CA ARG A 127 40.07 12.94 24.28
C ARG A 127 41.38 12.21 24.02
N VAL A 128 42.38 12.92 23.49
CA VAL A 128 43.70 12.37 23.19
C VAL A 128 44.74 12.93 24.16
N ALA A 129 45.81 12.17 24.40
CA ALA A 129 46.90 12.66 25.23
C ALA A 129 47.54 13.91 24.59
N PRO A 130 47.92 14.93 25.37
CA PRO A 130 48.57 16.11 24.82
C PRO A 130 49.89 15.71 24.13
N ALA A 131 50.05 16.12 22.88
CA ALA A 131 51.25 15.89 22.08
C ALA A 131 51.83 17.23 21.62
N ASP A 132 53.12 17.25 21.27
CA ASP A 132 53.77 18.44 20.71
C ASP A 132 53.05 18.84 19.39
N PRO A 133 52.58 20.09 19.26
CA PRO A 133 51.94 20.58 18.04
C PRO A 133 52.75 20.33 16.76
N ARG A 134 54.09 20.35 16.84
CA ARG A 134 54.97 20.06 15.69
C ARG A 134 54.90 18.60 15.28
N LEU A 135 54.75 17.68 16.23
CA LEU A 135 54.58 16.25 15.93
C LEU A 135 53.23 16.02 15.26
N ILE A 136 52.16 16.69 15.73
CA ILE A 136 50.83 16.60 15.11
C ILE A 136 50.87 17.13 13.67
N GLU A 137 51.51 18.28 13.44
CA GLU A 137 51.68 18.86 12.10
C GLU A 137 52.46 17.91 11.18
N SER A 138 53.59 17.35 11.65
CA SER A 138 54.37 16.38 10.86
C SER A 138 53.60 15.10 10.55
N LEU A 139 52.76 14.62 11.48
CA LEU A 139 51.91 13.46 11.27
C LEU A 139 50.84 13.75 10.21
N GLN A 140 50.24 14.95 10.24
CA GLN A 140 49.26 15.39 9.26
C GLN A 140 49.87 15.51 7.86
N ASP A 141 51.08 16.05 7.75
CA ASP A 141 51.78 16.21 6.47
C ASP A 141 52.21 14.87 5.87
N ASP A 142 52.84 13.98 6.65
CA ASP A 142 53.21 12.62 6.19
C ASP A 142 51.96 11.79 5.83
N THR A 143 50.86 11.94 6.59
CA THR A 143 49.57 11.32 6.24
C THR A 143 49.00 11.88 4.94
N ALA A 144 49.10 13.19 4.72
CA ALA A 144 48.64 13.84 3.48
C ALA A 144 49.44 13.37 2.27
N GLU A 145 50.77 13.29 2.39
CA GLU A 145 51.67 12.83 1.35
C GLU A 145 51.37 11.38 0.96
N ARG A 146 51.25 10.48 1.94
CA ARG A 146 50.92 9.06 1.69
C ARG A 146 49.53 8.84 1.10
N MET A 147 48.59 9.75 1.36
CA MET A 147 47.23 9.72 0.81
C MET A 147 47.10 10.42 -0.54
N ARG A 148 48.12 11.15 -1.01
CA ARG A 148 48.03 11.97 -2.23
C ARG A 148 47.68 11.12 -3.45
N ASP A 149 48.40 10.01 -3.63
CA ASP A 149 48.30 9.16 -4.83
C ASP A 149 47.29 8.00 -4.71
N ARG A 150 46.61 7.89 -3.56
CA ARG A 150 45.65 6.81 -3.29
C ARG A 150 44.27 7.16 -3.85
N LYS A 151 43.76 6.29 -4.73
CA LYS A 151 42.42 6.43 -5.33
C LYS A 151 41.35 6.16 -4.28
N VAL A 152 40.52 7.16 -4.03
CA VAL A 152 39.48 7.14 -2.99
C VAL A 152 38.28 6.25 -3.36
N GLU A 153 38.16 5.83 -4.63
CA GLU A 153 36.95 5.19 -5.17
C GLU A 153 37.17 3.74 -5.63
N PRO A 154 36.23 2.80 -5.32
CA PRO A 154 35.28 2.78 -4.21
C PRO A 154 35.76 1.85 -3.09
N LEU A 155 36.20 2.41 -1.96
CA LEU A 155 36.57 1.65 -0.75
C LEU A 155 35.42 0.84 -0.12
N ALA A 156 34.17 1.17 -0.47
CA ALA A 156 33.00 0.40 -0.05
C ALA A 156 32.42 -0.40 -1.22
N PRO A 157 32.08 -1.69 -1.02
CA PRO A 157 31.40 -2.46 -2.05
C PRO A 157 30.07 -1.81 -2.41
N ALA A 158 29.83 -1.54 -3.69
CA ALA A 158 28.56 -1.02 -4.19
C ALA A 158 27.50 -2.13 -4.40
N TRP A 159 27.93 -3.41 -4.40
CA TRP A 159 27.06 -4.55 -4.68
C TRP A 159 25.81 -4.63 -3.80
N PRO A 160 25.79 -4.24 -2.50
CA PRO A 160 24.55 -4.31 -1.71
C PRO A 160 23.47 -3.36 -2.20
N VAL A 161 23.86 -2.16 -2.69
CA VAL A 161 22.89 -1.21 -3.28
C VAL A 161 22.26 -1.82 -4.52
N TRP A 162 23.07 -2.40 -5.40
CA TRP A 162 22.60 -3.05 -6.63
C TRP A 162 21.79 -4.31 -6.37
N ALA A 163 22.17 -5.13 -5.39
CA ALA A 163 21.45 -6.33 -5.02
C ALA A 163 20.06 -5.99 -4.46
N VAL A 164 19.97 -5.04 -3.51
CA VAL A 164 18.68 -4.62 -2.94
C VAL A 164 17.83 -3.87 -3.98
N GLY A 165 18.44 -3.01 -4.79
CA GLY A 165 17.75 -2.32 -5.89
C GLY A 165 17.24 -3.29 -6.97
N GLY A 166 18.02 -4.30 -7.31
CA GLY A 166 17.63 -5.38 -8.23
C GLY A 166 16.50 -6.22 -7.67
N ALA A 167 16.56 -6.61 -6.39
CA ALA A 167 15.47 -7.32 -5.72
C ALA A 167 14.16 -6.50 -5.70
N LEU A 168 14.25 -5.19 -5.42
CA LEU A 168 13.11 -4.26 -5.50
C LEU A 168 12.54 -4.21 -6.93
N ALA A 169 13.39 -4.11 -7.94
CA ALA A 169 12.96 -4.10 -9.33
C ALA A 169 12.26 -5.41 -9.72
N CYS A 170 12.83 -6.56 -9.34
CA CYS A 170 12.21 -7.87 -9.57
C CYS A 170 10.85 -7.99 -8.87
N ALA A 171 10.74 -7.56 -7.61
CA ALA A 171 9.49 -7.59 -6.86
C ALA A 171 8.43 -6.68 -7.51
N ALA A 172 8.81 -5.47 -7.93
CA ALA A 172 7.91 -4.54 -8.62
C ALA A 172 7.45 -5.08 -9.98
N ILE A 173 8.36 -5.68 -10.76
CA ILE A 173 8.02 -6.30 -12.05
C ILE A 173 7.08 -7.49 -11.84
N ALA A 174 7.36 -8.37 -10.86
CA ALA A 174 6.51 -9.50 -10.55
C ALA A 174 5.11 -9.03 -10.14
N TRP A 175 5.02 -8.00 -9.29
CA TRP A 175 3.75 -7.37 -8.90
C TRP A 175 2.97 -6.82 -10.10
N LEU A 176 3.62 -6.02 -10.95
CA LEU A 176 3.00 -5.48 -12.15
C LEU A 176 2.57 -6.57 -13.13
N ALA A 177 3.35 -7.65 -13.27
CA ALA A 177 2.99 -8.80 -14.09
C ALA A 177 1.74 -9.51 -13.55
N THR A 178 1.64 -9.70 -12.22
CA THR A 178 0.43 -10.27 -11.60
C THR A 178 -0.80 -9.39 -11.81
N LEU A 179 -0.65 -8.05 -11.68
CA LEU A 179 -1.73 -7.12 -11.98
C LEU A 179 -2.14 -7.16 -13.46
N ALA A 180 -1.19 -7.36 -14.38
CA ALA A 180 -1.51 -7.45 -15.79
C ALA A 180 -2.23 -8.76 -16.14
N ALA A 181 -1.79 -9.88 -15.57
CA ALA A 181 -2.34 -11.20 -15.85
C ALA A 181 -3.74 -11.41 -15.26
N GLU A 182 -3.97 -10.96 -14.02
CA GLU A 182 -5.17 -11.31 -13.26
C GLU A 182 -5.98 -10.07 -12.85
N PRO A 183 -7.26 -9.95 -13.29
CA PRO A 183 -8.08 -8.78 -12.96
C PRO A 183 -8.40 -8.70 -11.45
N GLU A 184 -8.52 -9.83 -10.76
CA GLU A 184 -8.83 -9.87 -9.33
C GLU A 184 -7.73 -9.21 -8.47
N TRP A 185 -6.47 -9.36 -8.88
CA TRP A 185 -5.34 -8.68 -8.22
C TRP A 185 -5.39 -7.16 -8.39
N ARG A 186 -5.97 -6.66 -9.49
CA ARG A 186 -6.21 -5.22 -9.68
C ARG A 186 -7.23 -4.72 -8.67
N THR A 187 -8.33 -5.46 -8.51
CA THR A 187 -9.37 -5.14 -7.52
C THR A 187 -8.83 -5.21 -6.10
N ALA A 188 -8.07 -6.25 -5.74
CA ALA A 188 -7.43 -6.38 -4.43
C ALA A 188 -6.46 -5.22 -4.15
N THR A 189 -5.66 -4.83 -5.15
CA THR A 189 -4.70 -3.72 -5.00
C THR A 189 -5.42 -2.37 -4.89
N ALA A 190 -6.50 -2.17 -5.65
CA ALA A 190 -7.33 -0.97 -5.56
C ALA A 190 -8.06 -0.89 -4.20
N ARG A 191 -8.62 -2.00 -3.71
CA ARG A 191 -9.19 -2.11 -2.36
C ARG A 191 -8.15 -1.84 -1.29
N LEU A 192 -6.93 -2.34 -1.46
CA LEU A 192 -5.83 -2.05 -0.56
C LEU A 192 -5.53 -0.55 -0.53
N ALA A 193 -5.52 0.12 -1.68
CA ALA A 193 -5.42 1.58 -1.78
C ALA A 193 -6.65 2.34 -1.23
N LEU A 194 -7.53 1.65 -0.50
CA LEU A 194 -8.74 2.16 0.12
C LEU A 194 -9.77 2.71 -0.89
N LEU A 195 -9.69 2.28 -2.16
CA LEU A 195 -10.70 2.61 -3.15
C LEU A 195 -11.98 1.78 -2.91
N PRO A 196 -13.17 2.36 -3.13
CA PRO A 196 -14.45 1.69 -2.93
C PRO A 196 -14.80 0.81 -4.14
N VAL A 197 -13.96 -0.19 -4.41
CA VAL A 197 -14.19 -1.18 -5.47
C VAL A 197 -14.56 -2.53 -4.86
N GLU A 198 -15.43 -3.27 -5.55
CA GLU A 198 -15.97 -4.55 -5.10
C GLU A 198 -15.48 -5.69 -5.99
N TYR A 199 -15.38 -6.90 -5.43
CA TYR A 199 -14.97 -8.08 -6.19
C TYR A 199 -16.06 -8.58 -7.13
N THR A 200 -17.31 -8.32 -6.76
CA THR A 200 -18.49 -8.73 -7.51
C THR A 200 -19.37 -7.52 -7.73
N THR A 201 -19.81 -7.32 -8.96
CA THR A 201 -20.81 -6.33 -9.33
C THR A 201 -22.05 -7.08 -9.77
N VAL A 202 -23.20 -6.69 -9.22
CA VAL A 202 -24.50 -7.22 -9.62
C VAL A 202 -25.27 -6.12 -10.30
N ASP A 203 -25.72 -6.38 -11.52
CA ASP A 203 -26.58 -5.50 -12.29
C ASP A 203 -27.96 -6.15 -12.42
N VAL A 204 -28.93 -5.64 -11.67
CA VAL A 204 -30.31 -6.15 -11.66
C VAL A 204 -31.06 -5.52 -12.82
N LYS A 205 -31.63 -6.35 -13.70
CA LYS A 205 -32.44 -5.86 -14.81
C LYS A 205 -33.68 -5.16 -14.25
N PRO A 206 -34.04 -3.96 -14.74
CA PRO A 206 -35.24 -3.26 -14.29
C PRO A 206 -36.47 -4.15 -14.42
N LEU A 207 -37.25 -4.24 -13.34
CA LEU A 207 -38.48 -5.01 -13.34
C LEU A 207 -39.58 -4.26 -14.11
N PRO A 208 -40.53 -4.97 -14.74
CA PRO A 208 -41.68 -4.32 -15.34
C PRO A 208 -42.49 -3.59 -14.26
N GLU A 209 -42.84 -2.32 -14.49
CA GLU A 209 -43.67 -1.56 -13.55
C GLU A 209 -45.06 -2.19 -13.34
N LYS A 210 -45.54 -2.94 -14.34
CA LYS A 210 -46.88 -3.52 -14.34
C LYS A 210 -46.87 -4.94 -14.91
N ILE A 211 -47.59 -5.84 -14.27
CA ILE A 211 -47.76 -7.24 -14.69
C ILE A 211 -49.24 -7.65 -14.63
N GLY A 212 -49.69 -8.61 -15.44
CA GLY A 212 -51.05 -9.13 -15.35
C GLY A 212 -51.29 -9.96 -14.09
N MET A 213 -52.51 -9.94 -13.55
CA MET A 213 -52.89 -10.79 -12.41
C MET A 213 -52.72 -12.27 -12.74
N GLY A 214 -51.94 -12.96 -11.91
CA GLY A 214 -51.62 -14.40 -12.04
C GLY A 214 -50.50 -14.69 -13.03
N GLU A 215 -49.90 -13.68 -13.66
CA GLU A 215 -48.68 -13.88 -14.46
C GLU A 215 -47.46 -14.06 -13.55
N SER A 216 -46.45 -14.77 -14.05
CA SER A 216 -45.17 -14.92 -13.35
C SER A 216 -44.26 -13.72 -13.58
N LEU A 217 -43.67 -13.18 -12.51
CA LEU A 217 -42.65 -12.14 -12.58
C LEU A 217 -41.26 -12.77 -12.67
N LYS A 218 -40.55 -12.51 -13.78
CA LYS A 218 -39.16 -12.92 -13.97
C LYS A 218 -38.22 -11.83 -13.42
N VAL A 219 -37.35 -12.22 -12.52
CA VAL A 219 -36.29 -11.38 -11.97
C VAL A 219 -34.97 -11.88 -12.53
N GLU A 220 -34.26 -10.99 -13.23
CA GLU A 220 -32.99 -11.31 -13.89
C GLU A 220 -31.90 -10.38 -13.34
N ALA A 221 -30.73 -10.93 -13.03
CA ALA A 221 -29.56 -10.15 -12.66
C ALA A 221 -28.31 -10.68 -13.35
N THR A 222 -27.37 -9.80 -13.66
CA THR A 222 -26.07 -10.14 -14.22
C THR A 222 -24.99 -9.95 -13.16
N VAL A 223 -24.32 -11.05 -12.80
CA VAL A 223 -23.23 -11.08 -11.83
C VAL A 223 -21.90 -11.08 -12.58
N VAL A 224 -21.06 -10.09 -12.32
CA VAL A 224 -19.73 -9.94 -12.93
C VAL A 224 -18.65 -9.89 -11.85
N GLY A 225 -17.58 -10.65 -12.03
CA GLY A 225 -16.44 -10.69 -11.11
C GLY A 225 -16.37 -12.01 -10.37
N ARG A 226 -16.21 -11.97 -9.05
CA ARG A 226 -16.14 -13.19 -8.23
C ARG A 226 -17.52 -13.87 -8.16
N PRO A 227 -17.61 -15.21 -8.29
CA PRO A 227 -18.85 -15.94 -8.07
C PRO A 227 -19.43 -15.67 -6.69
N LEU A 228 -20.76 -15.58 -6.61
CA LEU A 228 -21.47 -15.48 -5.35
C LEU A 228 -21.64 -16.86 -4.70
N ASP A 229 -21.71 -16.89 -3.37
CA ASP A 229 -22.08 -18.11 -2.63
C ASP A 229 -23.59 -18.32 -2.62
N ASP A 230 -24.36 -17.22 -2.61
CA ASP A 230 -25.83 -17.20 -2.63
C ASP A 230 -26.34 -15.94 -3.36
N ALA A 231 -27.50 -16.07 -4.00
CA ALA A 231 -28.24 -14.99 -4.62
C ALA A 231 -29.73 -15.29 -4.49
N ARG A 232 -30.49 -14.35 -3.92
CA ARG A 232 -31.91 -14.55 -3.63
C ARG A 232 -32.74 -13.31 -3.94
N VAL A 233 -33.98 -13.57 -4.30
CA VAL A 233 -35.03 -12.57 -4.45
C VAL A 233 -35.89 -12.60 -3.21
N LEU A 234 -35.98 -11.46 -2.56
CA LEU A 234 -36.93 -11.19 -1.49
C LEU A 234 -38.16 -10.51 -2.10
N TYR A 235 -39.35 -11.00 -1.79
CA TYR A 235 -40.59 -10.33 -2.21
C TYR A 235 -41.66 -10.34 -1.12
N ARG A 236 -42.54 -9.33 -1.13
CA ARG A 236 -43.71 -9.25 -0.24
C ARG A 236 -44.83 -8.41 -0.86
N PRO A 237 -46.10 -8.56 -0.44
CA PRO A 237 -47.17 -7.67 -0.87
C PRO A 237 -46.92 -6.22 -0.44
N VAL A 238 -47.29 -5.26 -1.29
CA VAL A 238 -47.30 -3.82 -0.94
C VAL A 238 -48.29 -3.60 0.21
N ASP A 239 -47.95 -2.65 1.11
CA ASP A 239 -48.73 -2.31 2.31
C ASP A 239 -48.95 -3.46 3.31
N SER A 240 -48.13 -4.51 3.24
CA SER A 240 -48.16 -5.62 4.21
C SER A 240 -46.98 -5.57 5.17
N ASP A 241 -47.26 -5.83 6.44
CA ASP A 241 -46.24 -6.07 7.48
C ASP A 241 -45.74 -7.54 7.48
N GLU A 242 -46.10 -8.31 6.45
CA GLU A 242 -45.60 -9.67 6.26
C GLU A 242 -44.06 -9.70 6.13
N ALA A 243 -43.47 -10.77 6.64
CA ALA A 243 -42.05 -11.04 6.45
C ALA A 243 -41.75 -11.28 4.96
N TRP A 244 -40.55 -10.87 4.52
CA TRP A 244 -40.09 -11.11 3.16
C TRP A 244 -40.09 -12.62 2.86
N SER A 245 -40.67 -12.99 1.72
CA SER A 245 -40.55 -14.34 1.16
C SER A 245 -39.25 -14.43 0.39
N GLU A 246 -38.45 -15.47 0.64
CA GLU A 246 -37.17 -15.69 -0.04
C GLU A 246 -37.32 -16.70 -1.18
N LEU A 247 -36.73 -16.39 -2.34
CA LEU A 247 -36.67 -17.26 -3.50
C LEU A 247 -35.22 -17.30 -4.01
N PRO A 248 -34.52 -18.45 -3.98
CA PRO A 248 -33.16 -18.54 -4.52
C PRO A 248 -33.17 -18.25 -6.03
N MET A 249 -32.11 -17.61 -6.50
CA MET A 249 -31.86 -17.40 -7.92
C MET A 249 -31.09 -18.58 -8.48
N ASP A 250 -31.58 -19.14 -9.57
CA ASP A 250 -30.93 -20.23 -10.29
C ASP A 250 -30.05 -19.67 -11.41
N LEU A 251 -29.01 -20.42 -11.76
CA LEU A 251 -28.17 -20.12 -12.91
C LEU A 251 -28.90 -20.45 -14.20
N SER A 252 -28.76 -19.56 -15.17
CA SER A 252 -29.18 -19.87 -16.54
C SER A 252 -28.26 -20.92 -17.18
N ASP A 253 -26.98 -20.93 -16.81
CA ASP A 253 -25.94 -21.84 -17.33
C ASP A 253 -24.77 -21.97 -16.34
N GLY A 254 -24.44 -23.20 -15.91
CA GLY A 254 -23.28 -23.50 -15.05
C GLY A 254 -23.59 -23.74 -13.55
N ASP A 255 -22.51 -24.03 -12.78
CA ASP A 255 -22.57 -24.40 -11.35
C ASP A 255 -22.19 -23.26 -10.39
N LEU A 256 -21.59 -22.18 -10.90
CA LEU A 256 -21.12 -21.03 -10.09
C LEU A 256 -22.01 -19.83 -10.35
N LEU A 257 -22.44 -19.10 -9.31
CA LEU A 257 -23.29 -17.90 -9.41
C LEU A 257 -22.53 -16.71 -10.06
N ILE A 258 -22.22 -16.83 -11.35
CA ILE A 258 -21.56 -15.86 -12.20
C ILE A 258 -22.27 -15.82 -13.56
N GLY A 259 -22.44 -14.63 -14.13
CA GLY A 259 -23.22 -14.44 -15.36
C GLY A 259 -24.69 -14.16 -15.05
N GLU A 260 -25.60 -14.72 -15.86
CA GLU A 260 -27.03 -14.43 -15.76
C GLU A 260 -27.74 -15.36 -14.78
N VAL A 261 -28.21 -14.80 -13.68
CA VAL A 261 -29.01 -15.49 -12.66
C VAL A 261 -30.46 -15.07 -12.76
N ARG A 262 -31.38 -16.01 -12.55
CA ARG A 262 -32.81 -15.80 -12.73
C ARG A 262 -33.62 -16.40 -11.59
N ALA A 263 -34.70 -15.73 -11.23
CA ALA A 263 -35.74 -16.27 -10.38
C ALA A 263 -37.12 -15.94 -10.95
N GLU A 264 -38.10 -16.80 -10.70
CA GLU A 264 -39.47 -16.60 -11.19
C GLU A 264 -40.45 -16.63 -10.01
N ILE A 265 -41.08 -15.49 -9.73
CA ILE A 265 -42.17 -15.39 -8.75
C ILE A 265 -43.46 -15.76 -9.48
N ALA A 266 -43.94 -16.97 -9.25
CA ALA A 266 -45.14 -17.50 -9.90
C ALA A 266 -46.45 -16.90 -9.31
N ASP A 267 -47.48 -16.80 -10.16
CA ASP A 267 -48.86 -16.44 -9.78
C ASP A 267 -48.98 -15.14 -8.96
N VAL A 268 -48.48 -14.03 -9.53
CA VAL A 268 -48.49 -12.72 -8.84
C VAL A 268 -49.91 -12.12 -8.88
N ARG A 269 -50.59 -12.09 -7.73
CA ARG A 269 -52.00 -11.64 -7.62
C ARG A 269 -52.21 -10.27 -6.96
N ARG A 270 -51.20 -9.74 -6.28
CA ARG A 270 -51.24 -8.46 -5.58
C ARG A 270 -50.02 -7.65 -5.97
N ASP A 271 -50.08 -6.34 -5.83
CA ASP A 271 -48.92 -5.48 -5.94
C ASP A 271 -47.83 -5.99 -4.98
N ILE A 272 -46.60 -6.08 -5.47
CA ILE A 272 -45.47 -6.62 -4.69
C ILE A 272 -44.28 -5.65 -4.70
N GLU A 273 -43.57 -5.62 -3.58
CA GLU A 273 -42.21 -5.11 -3.49
C GLU A 273 -41.24 -6.26 -3.71
N VAL A 274 -40.21 -6.02 -4.52
CA VAL A 274 -39.18 -7.00 -4.86
C VAL A 274 -37.81 -6.39 -4.55
N LEU A 275 -37.01 -7.13 -3.80
CA LEU A 275 -35.66 -6.79 -3.39
C LEU A 275 -34.74 -7.92 -3.82
N VAL A 276 -33.62 -7.59 -4.47
CA VAL A 276 -32.61 -8.59 -4.86
C VAL A 276 -31.44 -8.50 -3.90
N GLU A 277 -31.15 -9.59 -3.20
CA GLU A 277 -29.98 -9.77 -2.37
C GLU A 277 -28.98 -10.67 -3.09
N ALA A 278 -27.97 -10.06 -3.70
CA ALA A 278 -26.92 -10.76 -4.42
C ALA A 278 -25.58 -10.06 -4.13
N GLY A 279 -24.80 -10.62 -3.21
CA GLY A 279 -23.53 -10.06 -2.77
C GLY A 279 -23.64 -8.96 -1.70
N PRO A 280 -22.59 -8.14 -1.50
CA PRO A 280 -22.47 -7.24 -0.36
C PRO A 280 -23.32 -5.96 -0.46
N ARG A 281 -23.98 -5.71 -1.59
CA ARG A 281 -24.85 -4.54 -1.79
C ARG A 281 -26.30 -4.97 -1.86
N GLU A 282 -27.10 -4.37 -0.99
CA GLU A 282 -28.56 -4.39 -1.11
C GLU A 282 -28.97 -3.46 -2.27
N HIS A 283 -29.76 -3.98 -3.20
CA HIS A 283 -30.41 -3.14 -4.21
C HIS A 283 -31.64 -2.45 -3.60
N PRO A 284 -32.05 -1.27 -4.07
CA PRO A 284 -33.29 -0.67 -3.58
C PRO A 284 -34.49 -1.55 -3.97
N PRO A 285 -35.52 -1.65 -3.10
CA PRO A 285 -36.74 -2.37 -3.43
C PRO A 285 -37.44 -1.73 -4.63
N GLN A 286 -37.91 -2.55 -5.56
CA GLN A 286 -38.69 -2.16 -6.73
C GLN A 286 -40.14 -2.58 -6.56
N MET A 287 -41.08 -1.70 -6.89
CA MET A 287 -42.51 -1.99 -6.82
C MET A 287 -43.04 -2.45 -8.17
N VAL A 288 -43.80 -3.55 -8.18
CA VAL A 288 -44.47 -4.08 -9.37
C VAL A 288 -45.97 -4.10 -9.13
N VAL A 289 -46.72 -3.36 -9.97
CA VAL A 289 -48.17 -3.20 -9.84
C VAL A 289 -48.90 -4.28 -10.65
N VAL A 290 -49.82 -4.99 -10.02
CA VAL A 290 -50.63 -6.02 -10.67
C VAL A 290 -51.86 -5.39 -11.32
N ARG A 291 -51.97 -5.59 -12.63
CA ARG A 291 -53.17 -5.23 -13.39
C ARG A 291 -54.20 -6.33 -13.20
N ILE A 292 -55.23 -6.01 -12.43
CA ILE A 292 -56.43 -6.82 -12.34
C ILE A 292 -57.15 -6.73 -13.68
N PRO A 293 -57.36 -7.84 -14.41
CA PRO A 293 -58.15 -7.82 -15.63
C PRO A 293 -59.57 -7.34 -15.27
N LEU A 294 -60.07 -6.36 -16.02
CA LEU A 294 -61.45 -5.93 -15.87
C LEU A 294 -62.37 -7.05 -16.37
N GLU A 295 -62.95 -7.79 -15.43
CA GLU A 295 -63.97 -8.77 -15.77
C GLU A 295 -65.25 -8.03 -16.16
N LEU A 296 -65.72 -8.25 -17.38
CA LEU A 296 -66.91 -7.61 -17.88
C LEU A 296 -68.15 -8.34 -17.34
N VAL A 297 -68.58 -7.95 -16.14
CA VAL A 297 -69.68 -8.60 -15.41
C VAL A 297 -71.00 -8.56 -16.20
N GLN A 298 -71.29 -7.45 -16.89
CA GLN A 298 -72.48 -7.33 -17.72
C GLN A 298 -72.28 -6.32 -18.85
N TRP A 299 -72.46 -6.76 -20.10
CA TRP A 299 -72.58 -5.86 -21.24
C TRP A 299 -74.05 -5.60 -21.54
N LYS A 300 -74.48 -4.34 -21.50
CA LYS A 300 -75.79 -3.93 -22.00
C LYS A 300 -75.60 -3.14 -23.30
N ALA A 301 -75.92 -3.77 -24.42
CA ALA A 301 -75.97 -3.11 -25.72
C ALA A 301 -77.42 -2.85 -26.12
N LYS A 302 -77.74 -1.60 -26.43
CA LYS A 302 -79.01 -1.23 -27.06
C LYS A 302 -78.73 -0.94 -28.54
N VAL A 303 -79.21 -1.82 -29.42
CA VAL A 303 -79.17 -1.56 -30.86
C VAL A 303 -80.37 -0.69 -31.20
N GLU A 304 -80.14 0.58 -31.52
CA GLU A 304 -81.18 1.44 -32.08
C GLU A 304 -81.13 1.32 -33.61
N PRO A 305 -82.18 0.74 -34.24
CA PRO A 305 -82.23 0.66 -35.69
C PRO A 305 -82.27 2.07 -36.31
N PRO A 306 -81.57 2.28 -37.43
CA PRO A 306 -81.51 3.59 -38.07
C PRO A 306 -82.91 4.05 -38.51
N ALA A 307 -83.16 5.37 -38.49
CA ALA A 307 -84.50 5.96 -38.61
C ALA A 307 -85.32 5.52 -39.84
N TYR A 308 -84.67 5.07 -40.91
CA TYR A 308 -85.33 4.59 -42.14
C TYR A 308 -85.80 3.12 -42.08
N THR A 309 -85.58 2.42 -40.96
CA THR A 309 -86.09 1.06 -40.72
C THR A 309 -87.31 1.03 -39.80
N ARG A 310 -87.94 2.19 -39.54
CA ARG A 310 -89.23 2.31 -38.85
C ARG A 310 -90.37 2.46 -39.86
#